data_AF-A0A962R7C5-F1
#
_entry.id   AF-A0A962R7C5-F1
#
_cell.length_a   1.000
_cell.length_b   1.000
_cell.length_c   1.000
_cell.angle_alpha   90.00
_cell.angle_beta   90.00
_cell.angle_gamma   90.00
#
_symmetry.space_group_name_H-M   'P 1'
#
loop_
_entity.id
_entity.type
_entity.pdbx_description
1 polymer ?
#
loop_
_entity_poly.entity_id
_entity_poly.type
_entity_poly.pdbx_seq_one_letter_code
_entity_poly.pdbx_strand_id
1 'polypeptide(L)' 'MTTLTLRIDDQMATDLQRIADMQHRTKSDVAREMLRKDIALEKYRQLRQKALPLAEAAGYLTDEDVFEDIS' A
#
# COMPACT_ATOMS: atom_id res chain seq x y z
N MET A 1 18.01 -12.28 -5.94
CA MET A 1 17.49 -10.94 -6.22
C MET A 1 16.84 -10.96 -7.59
N THR A 2 15.66 -10.37 -7.74
CA THR A 2 15.00 -10.19 -9.04
C THR A 2 15.08 -8.70 -9.41
N THR A 3 15.38 -8.42 -10.68
CA THR A 3 15.49 -7.05 -11.19
C THR A 3 14.23 -6.71 -11.97
N LEU A 4 13.61 -5.58 -11.64
CA LEU A 4 12.49 -5.01 -12.38
C LEU A 4 12.97 -3.72 -13.05
N THR A 5 12.96 -3.69 -14.38
CA THR A 5 13.22 -2.47 -15.15
C THR A 5 11.88 -1.90 -15.59
N LEU A 6 11.58 -0.67 -15.15
CA LEU A 6 10.32 0.00 -15.46
C LEU A 6 10.60 1.41 -15.97
N ARG A 7 9.78 1.88 -16.92
CA ARG A 7 9.85 3.27 -17.41
C ARG A 7 9.06 4.17 -16.47
N ILE A 8 9.64 5.30 -16.12
CA ILE A 8 9.00 6.37 -15.34
C ILE A 8 9.22 7.68 -16.07
N ASP A 9 8.32 8.64 -15.88
CA ASP A 9 8.54 10.00 -16.33
C ASP A 9 9.58 10.74 -15.46
N ASP A 10 10.08 11.86 -15.99
CA ASP A 10 11.14 12.65 -15.36
C ASP A 10 10.69 13.28 -14.03
N GLN A 11 9.39 13.57 -13.90
CA GLN A 11 8.82 14.15 -12.69
C GLN A 11 8.87 13.14 -11.54
N MET A 12 8.40 11.91 -11.77
CA MET A 12 8.47 10.82 -10.82
C MET A 12 9.92 10.48 -10.44
N ALA A 13 10.85 10.50 -11.41
CA ALA A 13 12.26 10.30 -11.14
C ALA A 13 12.83 11.36 -10.18
N THR A 14 12.43 12.61 -10.36
CA THR A 14 12.84 13.76 -9.54
C THR A 14 12.24 13.69 -8.14
N ASP A 15 10.95 13.36 -8.03
CA ASP A 15 10.26 13.25 -6.74
C ASP A 15 10.83 12.11 -5.89
N LEU A 16 11.10 10.95 -6.51
CA LEU A 16 11.77 9.84 -5.83
C LEU A 16 13.17 10.23 -5.33
N GLN A 17 13.92 11.00 -6.11
CA GLN A 17 15.25 11.45 -5.70
C GLN A 17 15.17 12.40 -4.50
N ARG A 18 14.28 13.40 -4.55
CA ARG A 18 14.09 14.35 -3.45
C ARG A 18 13.72 13.64 -2.15
N ILE A 19 12.80 12.68 -2.20
CA ILE A 19 12.39 11.90 -1.03
C ILE A 19 13.56 11.05 -0.50
N ALA A 20 14.33 10.44 -1.39
CA ALA A 20 15.50 9.65 -1.04
C ALA A 20 16.57 10.50 -0.32
N ASP A 21 16.83 11.70 -0.83
CA ASP A 21 17.77 12.65 -0.24
C ASP A 21 17.31 13.10 1.15
N MET A 22 16.03 13.44 1.30
CA MET A 22 15.42 13.84 2.59
C MET A 22 15.48 12.74 3.65
N GLN A 23 15.43 11.47 3.24
CA GLN A 23 15.45 10.32 4.15
C GLN A 23 16.84 9.69 4.30
N HIS A 24 17.87 10.24 3.65
CA HIS A 24 19.22 9.66 3.58
C HIS A 24 19.22 8.20 3.11
N ARG A 25 18.44 7.90 2.07
CA ARG A 25 18.26 6.56 1.50
C ARG A 25 18.53 6.55 0.00
N THR A 26 18.67 5.36 -0.58
CA THR A 26 18.80 5.26 -2.03
C THR A 26 17.44 5.39 -2.72
N LYS A 27 17.43 5.92 -3.95
CA LYS A 27 16.22 6.01 -4.78
C LYS A 27 15.52 4.65 -4.95
N SER A 28 16.30 3.58 -5.12
CA SER A 28 15.77 2.22 -5.23
C SER A 28 15.15 1.71 -3.93
N ASP A 29 15.67 2.08 -2.76
CA ASP A 29 15.09 1.66 -1.49
C ASP A 29 13.75 2.34 -1.23
N VAL A 30 13.66 3.65 -1.51
CA VAL A 30 12.39 4.40 -1.41
C VAL A 30 11.36 3.83 -2.40
N ALA A 31 11.74 3.64 -3.66
CA ALA A 31 10.85 3.07 -4.67
C ALA A 31 10.35 1.67 -4.26
N ARG A 32 11.24 0.82 -3.74
CA ARG A 32 10.87 -0.52 -3.28
C ARG A 32 9.91 -0.48 -2.09
N GLU A 33 10.11 0.42 -1.15
CA GLU A 33 9.19 0.58 -0.02
C GLU A 33 7.81 1.07 -0.47
N MET A 34 7.76 2.10 -1.31
CA MET A 34 6.50 2.62 -1.84
C MET A 34 5.72 1.55 -2.60
N LEU A 35 6.40 0.80 -3.48
CA LEU A 35 5.79 -0.33 -4.19
C LEU A 35 5.27 -1.42 -3.24
N ARG A 36 5.99 -1.72 -2.17
CA ARG A 36 5.51 -2.69 -1.16
C ARG A 36 4.25 -2.21 -0.45
N LYS A 37 4.19 -0.93 -0.08
CA LYS A 37 3.00 -0.33 0.56
C LYS A 37 1.81 -0.39 -0.38
N ASP A 38 1.99 -0.05 -1.65
CA ASP A 38 0.92 -0.07 -2.64
C ASP A 38 0.41 -1.49 -2.92
N ILE A 39 1.32 -2.46 -3.08
CA ILE A 39 0.96 -3.89 -3.22
C ILE A 39 0.19 -4.38 -1.99
N ALA A 40 0.61 -4.00 -0.78
CA ALA A 40 -0.08 -4.40 0.45
C ALA A 40 -1.49 -3.80 0.52
N LEU A 41 -1.63 -2.53 0.13
CA LEU A 41 -2.92 -1.84 0.06
C LEU A 41 -3.86 -2.50 -0.95
N GLU A 42 -3.33 -2.89 -2.11
CA GLU A 42 -4.13 -3.56 -3.13
C GLU A 42 -4.58 -4.97 -2.68
N LYS A 43 -3.71 -5.72 -2.01
CA LYS A 43 -4.08 -6.98 -1.37
C LYS A 43 -5.16 -6.80 -0.30
N TYR A 44 -5.04 -5.75 0.51
CA TYR A 44 -6.05 -5.41 1.51
C TYR A 44 -7.40 -5.10 0.87
N ARG A 45 -7.44 -4.26 -0.19
CA ARG A 45 -8.67 -3.95 -0.92
C ARG A 45 -9.35 -5.20 -1.46
N GLN A 46 -8.57 -6.11 -2.06
CA GLN A 46 -9.10 -7.39 -2.56
C GLN A 46 -9.65 -8.27 -1.45
N LEU A 47 -9.00 -8.32 -0.30
CA LEU A 47 -9.49 -9.06 0.86
C LEU A 47 -10.77 -8.44 1.41
N ARG A 48 -10.78 -7.12 1.59
CA ARG A 48 -11.95 -6.35 2.05
C ARG A 48 -13.15 -6.57 1.14
N GLN A 49 -12.98 -6.56 -0.17
CA GLN A 49 -14.06 -6.82 -1.12
C GLN A 49 -14.70 -8.21 -0.93
N LYS A 50 -13.91 -9.21 -0.53
CA LYS A 50 -14.41 -10.57 -0.24
C LYS A 50 -15.05 -10.67 1.14
N ALA A 51 -14.52 -9.93 2.11
CA ALA A 51 -15.00 -9.95 3.49
C ALA A 51 -16.29 -9.13 3.68
N LEU A 52 -16.45 -8.03 2.94
CA LEU A 52 -17.55 -7.09 3.13
C LEU A 52 -18.94 -7.75 3.09
N PRO A 53 -19.27 -8.64 2.13
CA PRO A 53 -20.60 -9.28 2.10
C PRO A 53 -20.84 -10.20 3.31
N LEU A 54 -19.78 -10.81 3.85
CA LEU A 54 -19.88 -11.66 5.03
C LEU A 54 -20.02 -10.82 6.30
N ALA A 55 -19.31 -9.69 6.36
CA ALA A 55 -19.38 -8.73 7.46
C ALA A 55 -20.77 -8.09 7.54
N GLU A 56 -21.33 -7.65 6.41
CA GLU A 56 -22.69 -7.10 6.31
C GLU A 56 -23.74 -8.12 6.76
N ALA A 57 -23.61 -9.40 6.34
CA ALA A 57 -24.51 -10.48 6.77
C ALA A 57 -24.41 -10.78 8.28
N ALA A 58 -23.26 -10.49 8.90
CA ALA A 58 -23.02 -10.61 10.33
C ALA A 58 -23.41 -9.35 11.13
N GLY A 59 -23.82 -8.26 10.46
CA GLY A 59 -24.25 -7.01 11.10
C GLY A 59 -23.18 -5.93 11.21
N TYR A 60 -21.97 -6.14 10.70
CA TYR A 60 -20.91 -5.14 10.68
C TYR A 60 -21.03 -4.28 9.41
N LEU A 61 -21.32 -2.98 9.58
CA LEU A 61 -21.47 -2.01 8.50
C LEU A 61 -20.24 -1.11 8.34
N THR A 62 -19.51 -0.90 9.43
CA THR A 62 -18.30 -0.09 9.46
C THR A 62 -17.11 -0.90 9.95
N ASP A 63 -15.91 -0.43 9.60
CA ASP A 63 -14.69 -1.04 10.14
C ASP A 63 -14.61 -0.81 11.67
N GLU A 64 -15.25 0.25 12.20
CA GLU A 64 -15.33 0.52 13.65
C GLU A 64 -16.11 -0.55 14.39
N ASP A 65 -17.24 -1.01 13.84
CA ASP A 65 -18.06 -2.08 14.44
C ASP A 65 -17.22 -3.35 14.67
N VAL A 66 -16.29 -3.63 13.76
CA VAL A 66 -15.37 -4.77 13.88
C VAL A 66 -14.32 -4.52 14.95
N PHE A 67 -13.77 -3.30 15.03
CA PHE A 67 -12.75 -2.95 16.03
C PHE A 67 -13.30 -2.97 17.46
N GLU A 68 -14.53 -2.50 17.67
CA GLU A 68 -15.20 -2.54 18.98
C GLU A 68 -15.36 -3.99 19.50
N ASP A 69 -15.62 -4.95 18.61
CA ASP A 69 -15.87 -6.35 18.99
C ASP A 69 -14.58 -7.19 19.21
N ILE A 70 -13.43 -6.75 18.67
CA ILE A 70 -12.17 -7.52 18.75
C ILE A 70 -11.08 -6.89 19.62
N SER A 71 -11.26 -5.65 20.11
CA SER A 71 -10.26 -4.90 20.87
C SER A 71 -10.43 -4.99 22.39
#